data_AF-A0A7U9T1G2-F1
#
_entry.id   AF-A0A7U9T1G2-F1
#
_cell.length_a   1.000
_cell.length_b   1.000
_cell.length_c   1.000
_cell.angle_alpha   90.00
_cell.angle_beta   90.00
_cell.angle_gamma   90.00
#
_symmetry.space_group_name_H-M   'P 1'
#
loop_
_entity.id
_entity.type
_entity.pdbx_description
1 polymer ?
#
loop_
_entity_poly.entity_id
_entity_poly.type
_entity_poly.pdbx_seq_one_letter_code
_entity_poly.pdbx_strand_id
1 'polypeptide(L)'
;MYYNCFYGWYFKCQSETQTLAVIPAVHNAKNTRTCSVQVITDHDAWAVTLSADSFKRTRGNIFIGENRFGEKGIRLAIHTPQLTVSGNLDFGQLLPPKYDIMGPFVLVPFMECRHSVWSMRHLVTGNVYINGQEFSFRNAWGYWEGDRGRSFPKEYIWTQCFFVGGALMLSVADIPMAGIHFTGIMGAVLWRGKEYRMATYLGARVVRIQNKMVRVIQGNLELEVRLLEAAKQPLKAPAKGDMVRTIHESASCRAFYQFRRNGCVLLAFETDKASVEFEYHS
;
A
#
# COMPACT_ATOMS: atom_id res chain seq x y z
N MET A 1 22.86 18.43 8.72
CA MET A 1 22.80 17.23 7.85
C MET A 1 21.37 16.72 7.90
N TYR A 2 20.62 16.78 6.80
CA TYR A 2 19.31 16.15 6.75
C TYR A 2 19.51 14.63 6.70
N TYR A 3 18.90 13.89 7.62
CA TYR A 3 18.91 12.44 7.57
C TYR A 3 18.10 11.97 6.38
N ASN A 4 18.64 11.02 5.62
CA ASN A 4 17.92 10.38 4.52
C ASN A 4 16.62 9.77 5.05
N CYS A 5 15.48 10.29 4.61
CA CYS A 5 14.19 9.78 5.02
C CYS A 5 13.10 10.03 3.97
N PHE A 6 12.08 9.21 4.00
CA PHE A 6 10.88 9.38 3.21
C PHE A 6 9.64 9.28 4.10
N TYR A 7 8.55 9.88 3.63
CA TYR A 7 7.21 9.75 4.20
C TYR A 7 6.20 9.81 3.07
N GLY A 8 5.32 8.82 2.99
CA GLY A 8 4.29 8.76 1.96
C GLY A 8 3.04 8.07 2.44
N TRP A 9 1.98 8.25 1.67
CA TRP A 9 0.74 7.50 1.80
C TRP A 9 0.45 6.75 0.52
N TYR A 10 -0.19 5.60 0.66
CA TYR A 10 -0.74 4.84 -0.45
C TYR A 10 -2.25 4.82 -0.29
N PHE A 11 -2.93 5.39 -1.28
CA PHE A 11 -4.38 5.30 -1.41
C PHE A 11 -4.71 4.40 -2.59
N LYS A 12 -5.61 3.44 -2.39
CA LYS A 12 -6.21 2.69 -3.49
C LYS A 12 -7.71 2.92 -3.50
N CYS A 13 -8.24 3.29 -4.65
CA CYS A 13 -9.65 3.41 -4.95
C CYS A 13 -9.99 2.40 -6.05
N GLN A 14 -11.02 1.58 -5.84
CA GLN A 14 -11.33 0.47 -6.74
C GLN A 14 -12.85 0.38 -6.95
N SER A 15 -13.28 0.64 -8.18
CA SER A 15 -14.66 0.40 -8.63
C SER A 15 -14.81 -1.04 -9.15
N GLU A 16 -15.93 -1.34 -9.80
CA GLU A 16 -16.11 -2.63 -10.47
C GLU A 16 -15.24 -2.78 -11.72
N THR A 17 -14.85 -1.68 -12.35
CA THR A 17 -14.19 -1.69 -13.66
C THR A 17 -12.84 -0.98 -13.68
N GLN A 18 -12.52 -0.19 -12.66
CA GLN A 18 -11.34 0.69 -12.66
C GLN A 18 -10.65 0.68 -11.29
N THR A 19 -9.32 0.72 -11.34
CA THR A 19 -8.46 0.91 -10.18
C THR A 19 -7.67 2.21 -10.33
N LEU A 20 -7.60 2.96 -9.25
CA LEU A 20 -6.75 4.15 -9.13
C LEU A 20 -5.99 4.07 -7.80
N ALA A 21 -4.67 3.97 -7.88
CA ALA A 21 -3.80 4.18 -6.74
C ALA A 21 -3.08 5.53 -6.85
N VAL A 22 -2.94 6.21 -5.71
CA VAL A 22 -2.28 7.52 -5.62
C VAL A 22 -1.33 7.54 -4.45
N ILE A 23 -0.09 7.93 -4.71
CA ILE A 23 1.00 7.92 -3.73
C ILE A 23 1.63 9.32 -3.61
N PRO A 24 1.12 10.18 -2.71
CA PRO A 24 1.84 11.37 -2.31
C PRO A 24 3.01 11.01 -1.39
N ALA A 25 4.19 11.55 -1.68
CA ALA A 25 5.37 11.32 -0.85
C ALA A 25 6.28 12.56 -0.78
N VAL A 26 7.00 12.67 0.34
CA VAL A 26 8.11 13.60 0.54
C VAL A 26 9.37 12.80 0.81
N HIS A 27 10.47 13.26 0.21
CA HIS A 27 11.76 12.61 0.22
C HIS A 27 12.81 13.62 0.67
N ASN A 28 13.68 13.19 1.58
CA ASN A 28 14.86 13.91 1.98
C ASN A 28 16.05 13.00 1.70
N ALA A 29 16.95 13.42 0.82
CA ALA A 29 18.17 12.70 0.53
C ALA A 29 19.36 13.65 0.48
N LYS A 30 20.38 13.36 1.29
CA LYS A 30 21.56 14.19 1.51
C LYS A 30 21.18 15.61 1.96
N ASN A 31 20.96 16.52 1.01
CA ASN A 31 20.56 17.92 1.22
C ASN A 31 19.41 18.36 0.30
N THR A 32 18.87 17.45 -0.52
CA THR A 32 17.77 17.76 -1.43
C THR A 32 16.49 17.22 -0.81
N ARG A 33 15.51 18.11 -0.67
CA ARG A 33 14.15 17.72 -0.36
C ARG A 33 13.35 17.76 -1.66
N THR A 34 12.59 16.72 -1.93
CA THR A 34 11.67 16.67 -3.08
C THR A 34 10.33 16.11 -2.63
N CYS A 35 9.31 16.37 -3.43
CA CYS A 35 8.00 15.75 -3.24
C CYS A 35 7.58 15.10 -4.54
N SER A 36 6.73 14.09 -4.44
CA SER A 36 6.20 13.39 -5.59
C SER A 36 4.75 13.03 -5.39
N VAL A 37 4.01 12.97 -6.49
CA VAL A 37 2.72 12.29 -6.55
C VAL A 37 2.83 11.23 -7.63
N GLN A 38 2.69 9.96 -7.25
CA GLN A 38 2.52 8.87 -8.21
C GLN A 38 1.03 8.61 -8.41
N VAL A 39 0.63 8.39 -9.65
CA VAL A 39 -0.74 8.06 -10.06
C VAL A 39 -0.65 6.76 -10.86
N ILE A 40 -1.39 5.74 -10.44
CA ILE A 40 -1.30 4.39 -11.00
C ILE A 40 -2.71 3.91 -11.30
N THR A 41 -2.89 3.35 -12.47
CA THR A 41 -4.16 2.78 -12.94
C THR A 41 -3.97 1.29 -13.25
N ASP A 42 -4.98 0.64 -13.81
CA ASP A 42 -4.85 -0.75 -14.28
C ASP A 42 -3.79 -0.92 -15.39
N HIS A 43 -3.49 0.15 -16.15
CA HIS A 43 -2.68 0.06 -17.37
C HIS A 43 -1.48 1.00 -17.41
N ASP A 44 -1.53 2.09 -16.66
CA ASP A 44 -0.53 3.15 -16.73
C ASP A 44 -0.09 3.60 -15.34
N ALA A 45 1.16 4.05 -15.25
CA ALA A 45 1.73 4.64 -14.05
C ALA A 45 2.50 5.91 -14.41
N TRP A 46 2.29 6.96 -13.61
CA TRP A 46 2.98 8.23 -13.74
C TRP A 46 3.57 8.66 -12.40
N ALA A 47 4.75 9.26 -12.44
CA ALA A 47 5.39 9.85 -11.26
C ALA A 47 5.74 11.30 -11.57
N VAL A 48 5.10 12.24 -10.86
CA VAL A 48 5.37 13.67 -10.98
C VAL A 48 6.20 14.11 -9.79
N THR A 49 7.39 14.63 -10.06
CA THR A 49 8.24 15.27 -9.05
C THR A 49 7.89 16.76 -8.96
N LEU A 50 7.66 17.25 -7.75
CA LEU A 50 7.34 18.64 -7.44
C LEU A 50 8.38 19.22 -6.48
N SER A 51 8.43 20.56 -6.41
CA SER A 51 9.23 21.27 -5.41
C SER A 51 8.82 20.87 -3.99
N ALA A 52 9.80 20.76 -3.11
CA ALA A 52 9.57 20.53 -1.69
C ALA A 52 8.78 21.64 -1.00
N ASP A 53 8.86 22.88 -1.50
CA ASP A 53 8.16 24.03 -0.92
C ASP A 53 6.64 23.91 -1.08
N SER A 54 6.20 23.10 -2.04
CA SER A 54 4.80 22.78 -2.27
C SER A 54 4.22 21.83 -1.23
N PHE A 55 5.05 21.19 -0.40
CA PHE A 55 4.60 20.24 0.61
C PHE A 55 4.21 20.90 1.92
N LYS A 56 2.98 20.63 2.36
CA LYS A 56 2.50 20.99 3.68
C LYS A 56 1.82 19.78 4.33
N ARG A 57 2.06 19.60 5.62
CA ARG A 57 1.41 18.55 6.41
C ARG A 57 0.66 19.16 7.57
N THR A 58 -0.57 18.70 7.77
CA THR A 58 -1.38 18.97 8.95
C THR A 58 -1.65 17.65 9.68
N ARG A 59 -2.36 17.68 10.81
CA ARG A 59 -2.60 16.50 11.65
C ARG A 59 -3.24 15.32 10.89
N GLY A 60 -4.06 15.59 9.87
CA GLY A 60 -4.77 14.56 9.09
C GLY A 60 -4.70 14.73 7.58
N ASN A 61 -3.89 15.66 7.06
CA ASN A 61 -3.78 15.89 5.60
C ASN A 61 -2.34 16.12 5.15
N ILE A 62 -2.04 15.66 3.94
CA ILE A 62 -0.89 16.05 3.14
C ILE A 62 -1.39 16.96 2.01
N PHE A 63 -0.65 18.02 1.75
CA PHE A 63 -0.83 18.88 0.58
C PHE A 63 0.46 18.89 -0.22
N ILE A 64 0.37 18.76 -1.54
CA ILE A 64 1.49 18.92 -2.47
C ILE A 64 1.00 19.81 -3.62
N GLY A 65 1.34 21.10 -3.55
CA GLY A 65 0.79 22.12 -4.44
C GLY A 65 -0.72 22.25 -4.23
N GLU A 66 -1.50 22.08 -5.29
CA GLU A 66 -2.97 22.12 -5.23
C GLU A 66 -3.62 20.77 -4.87
N ASN A 67 -2.80 19.71 -4.77
CA ASN A 67 -3.28 18.37 -4.41
C ASN A 67 -3.49 18.28 -2.89
N ARG A 68 -4.56 17.61 -2.48
CA ARG A 68 -4.88 17.34 -1.07
C ARG A 68 -5.17 15.86 -0.88
N PHE A 69 -4.63 15.31 0.20
CA PHE A 69 -4.83 13.91 0.59
C PHE A 69 -5.14 13.87 2.07
N GLY A 70 -6.07 13.02 2.51
CA GLY A 70 -6.36 12.84 3.94
C GLY A 70 -7.67 12.14 4.21
N GLU A 71 -8.15 12.27 5.45
CA GLU A 71 -9.34 11.55 5.96
C GLU A 71 -10.63 11.84 5.19
N LYS A 72 -10.77 13.04 4.62
CA LYS A 72 -11.93 13.42 3.82
C LYS A 72 -11.85 12.95 2.36
N GLY A 73 -10.71 12.41 1.94
CA GLY A 73 -10.48 11.95 0.58
C GLY A 73 -9.36 12.69 -0.15
N ILE A 74 -9.42 12.65 -1.48
CA ILE A 74 -8.35 13.07 -2.38
C ILE A 74 -8.86 14.18 -3.29
N ARG A 75 -8.08 15.25 -3.44
CA ARG A 75 -8.22 16.23 -4.52
C ARG A 75 -6.96 16.18 -5.37
N LEU A 76 -7.12 15.98 -6.68
CA LEU A 76 -6.03 15.98 -7.64
C LEU A 76 -6.14 17.19 -8.56
N ALA A 77 -5.01 17.85 -8.75
CA ALA A 77 -4.79 18.97 -9.65
C ALA A 77 -3.32 18.92 -10.07
N ILE A 78 -3.06 18.15 -11.13
CA ILE A 78 -1.73 17.92 -11.69
C ILE A 78 -1.80 18.33 -13.16
N HIS A 79 -0.88 19.19 -13.59
CA HIS A 79 -0.76 19.56 -14.98
C HIS A 79 0.72 19.59 -15.37
N THR A 80 1.12 18.60 -16.17
CA THR A 80 2.44 18.49 -16.78
C THR A 80 2.28 18.14 -18.27
N PRO A 81 3.32 18.27 -19.10
CA PRO A 81 3.25 17.91 -20.51
C PRO A 81 2.88 16.44 -20.76
N GLN A 82 3.18 15.54 -19.82
CA GLN A 82 2.93 14.10 -19.94
C GLN A 82 1.69 13.62 -19.16
N LEU A 83 1.16 14.43 -18.23
CA LEU A 83 0.08 14.04 -17.35
C LEU A 83 -0.79 15.24 -16.97
N THR A 84 -2.09 15.14 -17.27
CA THR A 84 -3.10 16.03 -16.72
C THR A 84 -4.08 15.23 -15.86
N VAL A 85 -4.16 15.56 -14.57
CA VAL A 85 -5.10 14.95 -13.62
C VAL A 85 -5.92 16.03 -12.92
N SER A 86 -7.23 15.86 -12.90
CA SER A 86 -8.13 16.74 -12.15
C SER A 86 -9.29 15.95 -11.57
N GLY A 87 -9.73 16.30 -10.35
CA GLY A 87 -10.93 15.71 -9.77
C GLY A 87 -10.87 15.56 -8.25
N ASN A 88 -11.94 15.02 -7.70
CA ASN A 88 -12.08 14.81 -6.26
C ASN A 88 -12.71 13.45 -5.99
N LEU A 89 -12.22 12.79 -4.94
CA LEU A 89 -12.75 11.58 -4.37
C LEU A 89 -13.04 11.85 -2.90
N ASP A 90 -14.29 11.70 -2.49
CA ASP A 90 -14.72 11.83 -1.11
C ASP A 90 -14.71 10.46 -0.43
N PHE A 91 -14.14 10.42 0.76
CA PHE A 91 -14.09 9.20 1.56
C PHE A 91 -15.23 9.16 2.57
N GLY A 92 -15.91 8.02 2.64
CA GLY A 92 -16.83 7.70 3.72
C GLY A 92 -16.10 7.38 5.03
N GLN A 93 -16.82 6.76 5.96
CA GLN A 93 -16.23 6.35 7.24
C GLN A 93 -15.04 5.40 7.03
N LEU A 94 -13.88 5.80 7.57
CA LEU A 94 -12.68 4.97 7.60
C LEU A 94 -12.85 3.79 8.55
N LEU A 95 -12.33 2.63 8.16
CA LEU A 95 -12.30 1.44 9.01
C LEU A 95 -10.84 1.10 9.34
N PRO A 96 -10.25 1.76 10.36
CA PRO A 96 -8.90 1.45 10.80
C PRO A 96 -8.86 0.03 11.38
N PRO A 97 -7.68 -0.60 11.39
CA PRO A 97 -7.49 -1.83 12.14
C PRO A 97 -7.75 -1.59 13.65
N LYS A 98 -8.06 -2.66 14.39
CA LYS A 98 -8.40 -2.60 15.83
C LYS A 98 -7.32 -1.96 16.71
N TYR A 99 -6.07 -2.03 16.27
CA TYR A 99 -4.91 -1.40 16.88
C TYR A 99 -3.82 -1.23 15.81
N ASP A 100 -2.76 -0.50 16.15
CA ASP A 100 -1.63 -0.22 15.25
C ASP A 100 -1.14 -1.49 14.55
N ILE A 101 -1.00 -1.43 13.22
CA ILE A 101 -0.67 -2.58 12.40
C ILE A 101 0.69 -3.20 12.78
N MET A 102 1.63 -2.36 13.22
CA MET A 102 2.96 -2.77 13.67
C MET A 102 2.97 -3.31 15.11
N GLY A 103 1.88 -3.13 15.86
CA GLY A 103 1.79 -3.52 17.27
C GLY A 103 2.99 -2.98 18.07
N PRO A 104 3.69 -3.80 18.87
CA PRO A 104 4.82 -3.35 19.69
C PRO A 104 6.01 -2.81 18.87
N PHE A 105 6.14 -3.17 17.58
CA PHE A 105 7.22 -2.67 16.74
C PHE A 105 7.15 -1.16 16.50
N VAL A 106 6.00 -0.51 16.75
CA VAL A 106 5.90 0.96 16.69
C VAL A 106 6.87 1.65 17.65
N LEU A 107 7.21 0.99 18.77
CA LEU A 107 8.11 1.50 19.81
C LEU A 107 9.58 1.19 19.52
N VAL A 108 9.88 0.35 18.53
CA VAL A 108 11.26 -0.03 18.19
C VAL A 108 11.94 1.14 17.46
N PRO A 109 13.08 1.63 17.98
CA PRO A 109 13.80 2.72 17.34
C PRO A 109 14.56 2.23 16.09
N PHE A 110 14.87 3.16 15.19
CA PHE A 110 15.75 2.93 14.03
C PHE A 110 15.29 1.86 13.01
N MET A 111 14.02 1.47 13.00
CA MET A 111 13.47 0.64 11.93
C MET A 111 13.65 1.32 10.56
N GLU A 112 14.05 0.55 9.56
CA GLU A 112 14.26 1.05 8.20
C GLU A 112 12.99 1.61 7.58
N CYS A 113 11.86 0.94 7.81
CA CYS A 113 10.54 1.36 7.40
C CYS A 113 9.54 1.12 8.54
N ARG A 114 8.63 2.08 8.73
CA ARG A 114 7.45 1.98 9.59
C ARG A 114 6.22 2.11 8.73
N HIS A 115 5.28 1.22 8.98
CA HIS A 115 4.01 1.14 8.28
C HIS A 115 2.87 1.62 9.18
N SER A 116 1.82 2.13 8.55
CA SER A 116 0.57 2.52 9.20
C SER A 116 -0.57 2.15 8.28
N VAL A 117 -1.64 1.57 8.81
CA VAL A 117 -2.87 1.35 8.04
C VAL A 117 -3.95 2.22 8.66
N TRP A 118 -4.37 3.24 7.91
CA TRP A 118 -5.39 4.20 8.32
C TRP A 118 -6.79 3.66 8.07
N SER A 119 -6.95 2.85 7.01
CA SER A 119 -8.22 2.19 6.72
C SER A 119 -8.02 0.92 5.91
N MET A 120 -8.52 -0.21 6.42
CA MET A 120 -8.60 -1.47 5.69
C MET A 120 -9.63 -1.41 4.56
N ARG A 121 -10.72 -0.65 4.76
CA ARG A 121 -11.78 -0.46 3.76
C ARG A 121 -12.63 0.77 4.08
N HIS A 122 -12.96 1.61 3.11
CA HIS A 122 -13.95 2.68 3.22
C HIS A 122 -14.69 2.88 1.90
N LEU A 123 -15.79 3.64 1.93
CA LEU A 123 -16.49 4.04 0.71
C LEU A 123 -15.77 5.18 0.02
N VAL A 124 -15.76 5.17 -1.31
CA VAL A 124 -15.21 6.23 -2.15
C VAL A 124 -16.27 6.66 -3.17
N THR A 125 -16.51 7.97 -3.24
CA THR A 125 -17.43 8.56 -4.23
C THR A 125 -16.80 9.78 -4.87
N GLY A 126 -16.92 9.89 -6.20
CA GLY A 126 -16.41 11.03 -6.95
C GLY A 126 -15.78 10.60 -8.27
N ASN A 127 -15.15 11.56 -8.94
CA ASN A 127 -14.61 11.37 -10.28
C ASN A 127 -13.24 12.02 -10.38
N VAL A 128 -12.34 11.36 -11.11
CA VAL A 128 -11.03 11.86 -11.49
C VAL A 128 -10.87 11.71 -12.99
N TYR A 129 -10.37 12.75 -13.64
CA TYR A 129 -10.02 12.74 -15.06
C TYR A 129 -8.51 12.64 -15.19
N ILE A 130 -8.03 11.63 -15.89
CA ILE A 130 -6.60 11.39 -16.17
C ILE A 130 -6.43 11.44 -17.69
N ASN A 131 -5.70 12.43 -18.20
CA ASN A 131 -5.50 12.64 -19.64
C ASN A 131 -6.81 12.62 -20.45
N GLY A 132 -7.88 13.17 -19.87
CA GLY A 132 -9.22 13.20 -20.46
C GLY A 132 -10.08 11.95 -20.24
N GLN A 133 -9.50 10.83 -19.77
CA GLN A 133 -10.25 9.64 -19.40
C GLN A 133 -10.88 9.80 -18.01
N GLU A 134 -12.17 9.50 -17.89
CA GLU A 134 -12.87 9.53 -16.62
C GLU A 134 -12.67 8.22 -15.83
N PHE A 135 -12.37 8.39 -14.54
CA PHE A 135 -12.38 7.35 -13.52
C PHE A 135 -13.50 7.68 -12.53
N SER A 136 -14.55 6.86 -12.53
CA SER A 136 -15.75 7.10 -11.75
C SER A 136 -15.88 6.11 -10.60
N PHE A 137 -16.06 6.64 -9.39
CA PHE A 137 -16.24 5.88 -8.17
C PHE A 137 -17.60 6.22 -7.57
N ARG A 138 -18.47 5.22 -7.42
CA ARG A 138 -19.82 5.38 -6.87
C ARG A 138 -19.99 4.38 -5.75
N ASN A 139 -19.80 4.83 -4.50
CA ASN A 139 -19.74 3.92 -3.33
C ASN A 139 -18.74 2.77 -3.54
N ALA A 140 -17.63 3.09 -4.22
CA ALA A 140 -16.55 2.15 -4.51
C ALA A 140 -15.71 1.87 -3.26
N TRP A 141 -14.74 0.96 -3.35
CA TRP A 141 -13.89 0.61 -2.21
C TRP A 141 -12.59 1.40 -2.17
N GLY A 142 -12.24 1.85 -0.97
CA GLY A 142 -11.01 2.58 -0.68
C GLY A 142 -10.14 1.89 0.37
N TYR A 143 -8.83 1.97 0.22
CA TYR A 143 -7.81 1.51 1.17
C TYR A 143 -6.78 2.62 1.37
N TRP A 144 -6.27 2.75 2.58
CA TRP A 144 -5.29 3.77 2.91
C TRP A 144 -4.25 3.26 3.91
N GLU A 145 -2.99 3.27 3.48
CA GLU A 145 -1.82 3.02 4.32
C GLU A 145 -0.77 4.12 4.16
N GLY A 146 0.27 4.05 4.98
CA GLY A 146 1.36 5.00 4.97
C GLY A 146 2.66 4.42 5.45
N ASP A 147 3.73 4.86 4.78
CA ASP A 147 5.08 4.38 5.00
C ASP A 147 6.01 5.53 5.33
N ARG A 148 6.92 5.29 6.25
CA ARG A 148 7.95 6.26 6.62
C ARG A 148 9.21 5.59 7.10
N GLY A 149 10.35 6.16 6.77
CA GLY A 149 11.61 5.55 7.15
C GLY A 149 12.77 6.06 6.34
N ARG A 150 13.80 5.23 6.19
CA ARG A 150 15.01 5.52 5.42
C ARG A 150 15.02 4.82 4.07
N SER A 151 14.56 3.57 4.03
CA SER A 151 14.53 2.72 2.84
C SER A 151 13.40 1.70 2.96
N PHE A 152 12.92 1.19 1.82
CA PHE A 152 12.15 -0.04 1.81
C PHE A 152 13.06 -1.26 2.05
N PRO A 153 12.54 -2.37 2.61
CA PRO A 153 13.27 -3.62 2.76
C PRO A 153 13.88 -4.10 1.44
N LYS A 154 14.97 -4.86 1.54
CA LYS A 154 15.64 -5.41 0.35
C LYS A 154 14.71 -6.36 -0.42
N GLU A 155 14.13 -7.32 0.31
CA GLU A 155 13.21 -8.32 -0.21
C GLU A 155 11.90 -8.25 0.58
N TYR A 156 10.79 -8.14 -0.13
CA TYR A 156 9.47 -8.13 0.47
C TYR A 156 8.38 -8.55 -0.52
N ILE A 157 7.24 -8.93 0.04
CA ILE A 157 5.97 -9.12 -0.63
C ILE A 157 5.00 -8.19 0.07
N TRP A 158 4.29 -7.37 -0.69
CA TRP A 158 3.14 -6.65 -0.19
C TRP A 158 1.95 -6.95 -1.07
N THR A 159 0.78 -7.10 -0.47
CA THR A 159 -0.47 -7.26 -1.20
C THR A 159 -1.64 -6.69 -0.45
N GLN A 160 -2.59 -6.12 -1.19
CA GLN A 160 -3.86 -5.63 -0.70
C GLN A 160 -4.98 -6.06 -1.65
N CYS A 161 -6.13 -6.46 -1.09
CA CYS A 161 -7.28 -6.82 -1.90
C CYS A 161 -8.61 -6.56 -1.20
N PHE A 162 -9.60 -6.10 -1.97
CA PHE A 162 -11.01 -6.13 -1.57
C PHE A 162 -11.69 -7.40 -2.10
N PHE A 163 -12.68 -7.90 -1.37
CA PHE A 163 -13.48 -9.04 -1.79
C PHE A 163 -14.88 -8.99 -1.18
N VAL A 164 -15.77 -9.88 -1.63
CA VAL A 164 -17.14 -9.93 -1.12
C VAL A 164 -17.11 -10.20 0.39
N GLY A 165 -17.60 -9.22 1.15
CA GLY A 165 -17.68 -9.29 2.61
C GLY A 165 -16.39 -8.90 3.34
N GLY A 166 -15.36 -8.38 2.67
CA GLY A 166 -14.11 -8.08 3.34
C GLY A 166 -13.02 -7.35 2.56
N ALA A 167 -11.88 -7.21 3.23
CA ALA A 167 -10.62 -6.72 2.68
C ALA A 167 -9.47 -7.43 3.37
N LEU A 168 -8.34 -7.56 2.70
CA LEU A 168 -7.11 -8.09 3.29
C LEU A 168 -5.92 -7.23 2.89
N MET A 169 -4.89 -7.31 3.73
CA MET A 169 -3.54 -6.88 3.40
C MET A 169 -2.56 -7.89 3.99
N LEU A 170 -1.46 -8.14 3.28
CA LEU A 170 -0.33 -8.93 3.78
C LEU A 170 0.98 -8.29 3.33
N SER A 171 1.89 -8.06 4.28
CA SER A 171 3.28 -7.69 4.06
C SER A 171 4.18 -8.73 4.70
N VAL A 172 5.14 -9.24 3.93
CA VAL A 172 6.18 -10.18 4.38
C VAL A 172 7.50 -9.63 3.90
N ALA A 173 8.40 -9.27 4.80
CA ALA A 173 9.65 -8.58 4.46
C ALA A 173 10.83 -9.10 5.27
N ASP A 174 12.02 -9.06 4.68
CA ASP A 174 13.26 -9.21 5.43
C ASP A 174 13.58 -7.93 6.20
N ILE A 175 13.60 -8.00 7.53
CA ILE A 175 13.79 -6.84 8.40
C ILE A 175 15.17 -6.92 9.07
N PRO A 176 16.08 -5.98 8.79
CA PRO A 176 17.31 -5.85 9.55
C PRO A 176 17.03 -5.15 10.87
N MET A 177 17.51 -5.74 11.97
CA MET A 177 17.37 -5.18 13.31
C MET A 177 18.62 -5.52 14.13
N ALA A 178 19.35 -4.49 14.58
CA ALA A 178 20.51 -4.64 15.47
C ALA A 178 21.57 -5.67 14.99
N GLY A 179 21.81 -5.75 13.68
CA GLY A 179 22.81 -6.65 13.08
C GLY A 179 22.32 -8.07 12.78
N ILE A 180 21.06 -8.40 13.12
CA ILE A 180 20.40 -9.63 12.69
C ILE A 180 19.29 -9.35 11.67
N HIS A 181 18.88 -10.38 10.95
CA HIS A 181 17.77 -10.35 10.01
C HIS A 181 16.66 -11.29 10.48
N PHE A 182 15.41 -10.88 10.31
CA PHE A 182 14.26 -11.76 10.52
C PHE A 182 13.16 -11.46 9.50
N THR A 183 12.35 -12.47 9.19
CA THR A 183 11.17 -12.28 8.35
C THR A 183 10.04 -11.64 9.14
N GLY A 184 9.85 -10.34 8.94
CA GLY A 184 8.73 -9.57 9.45
C GLY A 184 7.45 -9.90 8.68
N ILE A 185 6.36 -10.10 9.41
CA ILE A 185 5.03 -10.40 8.87
C ILE A 185 4.07 -9.42 9.52
N MET A 186 3.28 -8.79 8.67
CA MET A 186 2.23 -7.86 9.06
C MET A 186 1.06 -8.07 8.11
N GLY A 187 -0.05 -8.57 8.62
CA GLY A 187 -1.22 -8.86 7.80
C GLY A 187 -2.51 -8.81 8.59
N ALA A 188 -3.59 -8.45 7.90
CA ALA A 188 -4.93 -8.41 8.47
C ALA A 188 -5.94 -8.87 7.43
N VAL A 189 -6.85 -9.74 7.84
CA VAL A 189 -8.04 -10.11 7.06
C VAL A 189 -9.25 -9.56 7.79
N LEU A 190 -9.93 -8.59 7.19
CA LEU A 190 -11.23 -8.11 7.63
C LEU A 190 -12.29 -8.92 6.90
N TRP A 191 -13.01 -9.78 7.62
CA TRP A 191 -14.06 -10.63 7.04
C TRP A 191 -15.34 -10.53 7.87
N ARG A 192 -16.44 -10.09 7.23
CA ARG A 192 -17.77 -9.94 7.83
C ARG A 192 -17.74 -9.16 9.16
N GLY A 193 -17.01 -8.04 9.16
CA GLY A 193 -16.88 -7.17 10.34
C GLY A 193 -15.88 -7.64 11.39
N LYS A 194 -15.23 -8.80 11.19
CA LYS A 194 -14.21 -9.32 12.11
C LYS A 194 -12.82 -9.22 11.51
N GLU A 195 -11.92 -8.58 12.26
CA GLU A 195 -10.50 -8.58 11.96
C GLU A 195 -9.83 -9.86 12.47
N TYR A 196 -9.03 -10.49 11.59
CA TYR A 196 -8.09 -11.54 11.90
C TYR A 196 -6.68 -11.03 11.64
N ARG A 197 -5.94 -10.82 12.72
CA ARG A 197 -4.55 -10.32 12.68
C ARG A 197 -3.57 -11.47 12.49
N MET A 198 -2.62 -11.30 11.58
CA MET A 198 -1.47 -12.18 11.40
C MET A 198 -0.19 -11.36 11.44
N ALA A 199 0.60 -11.48 12.50
CA ALA A 199 1.83 -10.71 12.65
C ALA A 199 2.93 -11.47 13.40
N THR A 200 4.20 -11.16 13.11
CA THR A 200 5.33 -11.85 13.77
C THR A 200 5.28 -11.71 15.29
N TYR A 201 4.85 -10.55 15.81
CA TYR A 201 4.69 -10.31 17.26
C TYR A 201 3.54 -11.09 17.90
N LEU A 202 2.70 -11.76 17.10
CA LEU A 202 1.65 -12.69 17.55
C LEU A 202 2.01 -14.15 17.19
N GLY A 203 3.25 -14.41 16.79
CA GLY A 203 3.72 -15.75 16.42
C GLY A 203 3.40 -16.16 14.99
N ALA A 204 3.06 -15.23 14.09
CA ALA A 204 2.97 -15.56 12.67
C ALA A 204 4.35 -15.96 12.13
N ARG A 205 4.37 -16.95 11.24
CA ARG A 205 5.57 -17.38 10.52
C ARG A 205 5.24 -17.73 9.09
N VAL A 206 6.21 -17.49 8.20
CA VAL A 206 6.13 -17.95 6.82
C VAL A 206 6.51 -19.43 6.79
N VAL A 207 5.67 -20.25 6.16
CA VAL A 207 5.94 -21.69 5.96
C VAL A 207 6.31 -22.03 4.52
N ARG A 208 6.04 -21.11 3.59
CA ARG A 208 6.43 -21.26 2.19
C ARG A 208 6.50 -19.90 1.51
N ILE A 209 7.60 -19.66 0.79
CA ILE A 209 7.72 -18.66 -0.28
C ILE A 209 8.30 -19.40 -1.47
N GLN A 210 7.50 -19.60 -2.52
CA GLN A 210 7.95 -20.32 -3.71
C GLN A 210 7.03 -20.01 -4.88
N ASN A 211 7.57 -19.85 -6.09
CA ASN A 211 6.79 -19.71 -7.33
C ASN A 211 5.68 -18.64 -7.23
N LYS A 212 6.03 -17.47 -6.68
CA LYS A 212 5.08 -16.36 -6.42
C LYS A 212 3.90 -16.71 -5.49
N MET A 213 4.06 -17.74 -4.67
CA MET A 213 3.17 -18.06 -3.57
C MET A 213 3.83 -17.71 -2.24
N VAL A 214 3.06 -17.13 -1.33
CA VAL A 214 3.40 -16.99 0.08
C VAL A 214 2.32 -17.65 0.94
N ARG A 215 2.76 -18.45 1.92
CA ARG A 215 1.87 -19.07 2.92
C ARG A 215 2.35 -18.72 4.30
N VAL A 216 1.48 -18.05 5.06
CA VAL A 216 1.69 -17.61 6.44
C VAL A 216 0.76 -18.37 7.36
N ILE A 217 1.26 -18.79 8.51
CA ILE A 217 0.44 -19.39 9.57
C ILE A 217 0.64 -18.66 10.89
N GLN A 218 -0.41 -18.65 11.72
CA GLN A 218 -0.37 -18.14 13.09
C GLN A 218 -1.37 -18.92 13.95
N GLY A 219 -0.88 -19.83 14.80
CA GLY A 219 -1.74 -20.72 15.58
C GLY A 219 -2.67 -21.52 14.67
N ASN A 220 -3.98 -21.28 14.79
CA ASN A 220 -5.00 -21.93 13.95
C ASN A 220 -5.35 -21.18 12.66
N LEU A 221 -4.72 -20.04 12.39
CA LEU A 221 -4.93 -19.23 11.19
C LEU A 221 -3.91 -19.58 10.11
N GLU A 222 -4.35 -19.56 8.86
CA GLU A 222 -3.50 -19.75 7.70
C GLU A 222 -3.98 -18.84 6.57
N LEU A 223 -3.05 -18.10 5.97
CA LEU A 223 -3.29 -17.29 4.78
C LEU A 223 -2.31 -17.73 3.69
N GLU A 224 -2.86 -18.14 2.55
CA GLU A 224 -2.11 -18.41 1.33
C GLU A 224 -2.47 -17.35 0.28
N VAL A 225 -1.43 -16.81 -0.36
CA VAL A 225 -1.54 -15.87 -1.48
C VAL A 225 -0.73 -16.42 -2.63
N ARG A 226 -1.31 -16.46 -3.83
CA ARG A 226 -0.62 -16.84 -5.08
C ARG A 226 -0.81 -15.75 -6.10
N LEU A 227 0.28 -15.19 -6.61
CA LEU A 227 0.22 -14.32 -7.78
C LEU A 227 0.14 -15.20 -9.02
N LEU A 228 -0.90 -15.01 -9.81
CA LEU A 228 -1.13 -15.75 -11.06
C LEU A 228 -0.57 -15.01 -12.26
N GLU A 229 -0.36 -13.70 -12.14
CA GLU A 229 0.31 -12.87 -13.14
C GLU A 229 1.51 -12.13 -12.51
N ALA A 230 2.53 -11.81 -13.33
CA ALA A 230 3.61 -10.95 -12.89
C ALA A 230 3.12 -9.51 -12.72
N ALA A 231 3.71 -8.78 -11.77
CA ALA A 231 3.49 -7.34 -11.68
C ALA A 231 4.04 -6.65 -12.95
N LYS A 232 3.26 -5.76 -13.56
CA LYS A 232 3.54 -5.22 -14.90
C LYS A 232 4.08 -3.78 -14.90
N GLN A 233 3.74 -2.96 -13.89
CA GLN A 233 3.99 -1.53 -13.96
C GLN A 233 5.22 -1.11 -13.14
N PRO A 234 6.12 -0.28 -13.69
CA PRO A 234 7.24 0.25 -12.94
C PRO A 234 6.75 1.28 -11.91
N LEU A 235 7.06 1.05 -10.64
CA LEU A 235 6.86 2.01 -9.55
C LEU A 235 8.21 2.47 -9.02
N LYS A 236 8.34 3.77 -8.73
CA LYS A 236 9.51 4.26 -8.01
C LYS A 236 9.34 3.97 -6.52
N ALA A 237 10.38 3.40 -5.92
CA ALA A 237 10.49 3.09 -4.51
C ALA A 237 11.72 3.78 -3.88
N PRO A 238 11.67 4.11 -2.57
CA PRO A 238 12.77 4.79 -1.91
C PRO A 238 13.92 3.84 -1.62
N ALA A 239 15.12 4.24 -2.01
CA ALA A 239 16.39 3.65 -1.58
C ALA A 239 17.26 4.76 -1.00
N LYS A 240 17.57 4.67 0.30
CA LYS A 240 18.34 5.68 1.04
C LYS A 240 17.72 7.09 0.95
N GLY A 241 16.39 7.19 1.01
CA GLY A 241 15.64 8.45 0.94
C GLY A 241 15.46 9.02 -0.47
N ASP A 242 16.07 8.44 -1.50
CA ASP A 242 15.90 8.82 -2.91
C ASP A 242 14.95 7.86 -3.63
N MET A 243 14.10 8.38 -4.52
CA MET A 243 13.21 7.57 -5.38
C MET A 243 13.95 6.99 -6.61
N VAL A 244 15.01 6.23 -6.36
CA VAL A 244 15.93 5.71 -7.39
C VAL A 244 15.73 4.23 -7.72
N ARG A 245 15.07 3.46 -6.84
CA ARG A 245 14.78 2.05 -7.10
C ARG A 245 13.49 1.95 -7.90
N THR A 246 13.49 1.20 -8.99
CA THR A 246 12.26 0.79 -9.66
C THR A 246 11.86 -0.58 -9.12
N ILE A 247 10.68 -0.68 -8.54
CA ILE A 247 10.01 -1.94 -8.20
C ILE A 247 8.91 -2.19 -9.22
N HIS A 248 8.40 -3.41 -9.30
CA HIS A 248 7.22 -3.69 -10.11
C HIS A 248 6.00 -3.79 -9.20
N GLU A 249 5.16 -2.76 -9.22
CA GLU A 249 3.84 -2.78 -8.61
C GLU A 249 2.81 -3.18 -9.66
N SER A 250 1.73 -3.81 -9.25
CA SER A 250 0.49 -3.74 -10.00
C SER A 250 -0.62 -3.30 -9.07
N ALA A 251 -1.25 -2.18 -9.41
CA ALA A 251 -2.44 -1.70 -8.69
C ALA A 251 -3.59 -2.72 -8.79
N SER A 252 -3.61 -3.50 -9.88
CA SER A 252 -4.60 -4.51 -10.20
C SER A 252 -3.91 -5.67 -10.94
N CYS A 253 -3.89 -6.86 -10.36
CA CYS A 253 -3.37 -8.07 -10.99
C CYS A 253 -4.13 -9.32 -10.53
N ARG A 254 -3.91 -10.40 -11.30
CA ARG A 254 -4.53 -11.69 -11.04
C ARG A 254 -3.84 -12.41 -9.89
N ALA A 255 -4.60 -12.68 -8.82
CA ALA A 255 -4.12 -13.38 -7.64
C ALA A 255 -5.21 -14.28 -7.03
N PHE A 256 -4.76 -15.33 -6.36
CA PHE A 256 -5.60 -16.23 -5.57
C PHE A 256 -5.29 -16.07 -4.08
N TYR A 257 -6.35 -16.03 -3.28
CA TYR A 257 -6.30 -15.94 -1.83
C TYR A 257 -7.07 -17.09 -1.20
N GLN A 258 -6.48 -17.70 -0.17
CA GLN A 258 -7.17 -18.67 0.68
C GLN A 258 -6.85 -18.39 2.15
N PHE A 259 -7.88 -18.13 2.94
CA PHE A 259 -7.76 -17.98 4.39
C PHE A 259 -8.49 -19.10 5.11
N ARG A 260 -7.79 -19.79 6.01
CA ARG A 260 -8.31 -20.90 6.81
C ARG A 260 -8.25 -20.58 8.30
N ARG A 261 -9.16 -21.20 9.05
CA ARG A 261 -9.15 -21.24 10.51
C ARG A 261 -9.52 -22.64 10.99
N ASN A 262 -8.68 -23.23 11.84
CA ASN A 262 -8.84 -24.61 12.31
C ASN A 262 -8.95 -25.61 11.14
N GLY A 263 -8.18 -25.42 10.07
CA GLY A 263 -8.22 -26.24 8.86
C GLY A 263 -9.40 -25.97 7.91
N CYS A 264 -10.47 -25.33 8.38
CA CYS A 264 -11.63 -24.95 7.57
C CYS A 264 -11.34 -23.71 6.72
N VAL A 265 -11.69 -23.74 5.44
CA VAL A 265 -11.61 -22.59 4.53
C VAL A 265 -12.71 -21.58 4.89
N LEU A 266 -12.32 -20.37 5.28
CA LEU A 266 -13.26 -19.27 5.55
C LEU A 266 -13.53 -18.44 4.29
N LEU A 267 -12.52 -18.29 3.45
CA LEU A 267 -12.59 -17.66 2.13
C LEU A 267 -11.55 -18.30 1.21
N ALA A 268 -11.93 -18.50 -0.04
CA ALA A 268 -11.04 -18.85 -1.13
C ALA A 268 -11.58 -18.19 -2.39
N PHE A 269 -10.78 -17.35 -3.03
CA PHE A 269 -11.21 -16.65 -4.23
C PHE A 269 -10.02 -16.28 -5.11
N GLU A 270 -10.31 -16.15 -6.39
CA GLU A 270 -9.44 -15.52 -7.37
C GLU A 270 -9.99 -14.14 -7.70
N THR A 271 -9.08 -13.20 -8.01
CA THR A 271 -9.42 -11.84 -8.39
C THR A 271 -8.40 -11.34 -9.39
N ASP A 272 -8.81 -10.44 -10.26
CA ASP A 272 -7.97 -9.64 -11.16
C ASP A 272 -7.61 -8.27 -10.55
N LYS A 273 -8.09 -7.97 -9.33
CA LYS A 273 -8.00 -6.64 -8.70
C LYS A 273 -7.10 -6.58 -7.45
N ALA A 274 -6.18 -7.53 -7.32
CA ALA A 274 -5.20 -7.49 -6.24
C ALA A 274 -4.18 -6.40 -6.51
N SER A 275 -3.84 -5.61 -5.48
CA SER A 275 -2.61 -4.83 -5.53
C SER A 275 -1.48 -5.70 -5.00
N VAL A 276 -0.36 -5.74 -5.73
CA VAL A 276 0.76 -6.60 -5.35
C VAL A 276 2.11 -5.98 -5.72
N GLU A 277 3.06 -6.12 -4.80
CA GLU A 277 4.49 -5.90 -4.97
C GLU A 277 5.20 -7.20 -4.57
N PHE A 278 6.10 -7.71 -5.43
CA PHE A 278 6.80 -8.98 -5.18
C PHE A 278 8.27 -8.86 -5.57
N GLU A 279 9.13 -8.67 -4.57
CA GLU A 279 10.57 -8.41 -4.75
C GLU A 279 11.44 -9.57 -4.25
N TYR A 280 10.87 -10.75 -3.98
CA TYR A 280 11.68 -11.96 -3.79
C TYR A 280 12.11 -12.53 -5.14
N HIS A 281 13.42 -12.68 -5.32
CA HIS A 281 13.97 -13.37 -6.48
C HIS A 281 13.66 -14.88 -6.36
N SER A 282 12.91 -15.41 -7.33
CA SER A 282 12.69 -16.85 -7.52
C SER A 282 13.94 -17.54 -8.06
#